data_AF-A0AA96JAU7-F1
#
_entry.id   AF-A0AA96JAU7-F1
#
_cell.length_a   1.000
_cell.length_b   1.000
_cell.length_c   1.000
_cell.angle_alpha   90.00
_cell.angle_beta   90.00
_cell.angle_gamma   90.00
#
_symmetry.space_group_name_H-M   'P 1'
#
loop_
_entity.id
_entity.type
_entity.pdbx_description
1 polymer ?
#
loop_
_entity_poly.entity_id
_entity_poly.type
_entity_poly.pdbx_seq_one_letter_code
_entity_poly.pdbx_strand_id
1 'polypeptide(L)'
;MELNRESSVGLGRQGLLFIPAMSTDEALARIYSLTGVAKAGRGEKRAIVALRDALGLDLDLERTNSYSARVIAEALDVRWHGERYEIRNKVTLAGLNALLEGATEAFAAGRATRVQGYRPEALGDLKWSEFRPARSKIEAVNRISSLTGSGPEWLGPGSKEHKRVLTNLARHLAPNLSPELSKTKLAEELAREFGAPWTDACVSTGYTISLVGLNTVLAGAELRLGRFQTTAGFGGPAQEGAALVAALVDGLPTGVWDGRTSVRWLERNGTGQQNQTEWPGFYFEARGRQILNAAFTPQLKGPRVQYGHTVFDYALEHVWDLKAHAAERTTETSAVERGLEAMLNDQRAIEACVEEQGLGFLVLNGRAVIDTDGSFAAWHRDFKARQGIRSASSNTGRSRKRKAAFQPLSVDAFWIPNRAALDAAIAGGVVKGAAIGRQAPKAGEKSGATRKPKYNLVFPATELLVASLSWAR
;
A
#
# COMPACT_ATOMS: atom_id res chain seq x y z
N MET A 1 4.39 38.73 -31.25
CA MET A 1 3.63 37.70 -31.98
C MET A 1 4.52 36.48 -32.01
N GLU A 2 4.04 35.39 -31.43
CA GLU A 2 4.61 34.02 -31.45
C GLU A 2 6.07 33.82 -31.05
N LEU A 3 6.28 33.29 -29.83
CA LEU A 3 7.15 32.14 -29.56
C LEU A 3 7.01 31.73 -28.07
N ASN A 4 6.88 30.42 -27.85
CA ASN A 4 6.72 29.65 -26.60
C ASN A 4 5.31 29.11 -26.30
N ARG A 5 4.87 28.19 -27.15
CA ARG A 5 3.90 27.13 -26.82
C ARG A 5 4.49 25.77 -27.17
N GLU A 6 5.52 25.32 -26.45
CA GLU A 6 5.90 23.90 -26.44
C GLU A 6 6.43 23.53 -25.06
N SER A 7 5.57 22.86 -24.27
CA SER A 7 5.92 21.90 -23.21
C SER A 7 4.65 21.44 -22.48
N SER A 8 3.62 21.05 -23.22
CA SER A 8 2.57 20.16 -22.71
C SER A 8 2.73 18.82 -23.43
N VAL A 9 3.80 18.11 -23.09
CA VAL A 9 3.92 16.69 -23.43
C VAL A 9 2.74 16.00 -22.77
N GLY A 10 1.89 15.38 -23.59
CA GLY A 10 0.63 14.79 -23.19
C GLY A 10 0.80 13.88 -21.98
N LEU A 11 0.24 14.31 -20.84
CA LEU A 11 -0.29 13.38 -19.86
C LEU A 11 -1.49 12.72 -20.55
N GLY A 12 -1.23 11.65 -21.31
CA GLY A 12 -2.27 10.72 -21.67
C GLY A 12 -3.01 10.29 -20.40
N ARG A 13 -4.28 9.89 -20.55
CA ARG A 13 -5.09 9.32 -19.46
C ARG A 13 -4.36 8.28 -18.59
N GLN A 14 -3.29 7.68 -19.12
CA GLN A 14 -2.42 6.65 -18.55
C GLN A 14 -1.94 6.98 -17.11
N GLY A 15 -1.45 8.21 -16.86
CA GLY A 15 -0.85 8.56 -15.55
C GLY A 15 -1.83 8.90 -14.42
N LEU A 16 -3.15 9.00 -14.68
CA LEU A 16 -4.11 9.48 -13.69
C LEU A 16 -4.61 8.40 -12.72
N LEU A 17 -4.57 7.14 -13.14
CA LEU A 17 -5.07 5.98 -12.38
C LEU A 17 -3.94 5.12 -11.81
N PHE A 18 -2.70 5.43 -12.17
CA PHE A 18 -1.55 4.62 -11.83
C PHE A 18 -0.69 5.29 -10.76
N ILE A 19 -0.42 4.57 -9.68
CA ILE A 19 0.56 4.98 -8.67
C ILE A 19 1.91 4.38 -9.07
N PRO A 20 2.92 5.16 -9.48
CA PRO A 20 4.23 4.59 -9.80
C PRO A 20 4.86 3.94 -8.57
N ALA A 21 5.45 2.76 -8.74
CA ALA A 21 6.22 2.12 -7.68
C ALA A 21 7.46 2.97 -7.34
N MET A 22 7.79 3.05 -6.05
CA MET A 22 8.95 3.80 -5.54
C MET A 22 10.24 2.98 -5.57
N SER A 23 10.13 1.67 -5.76
CA SER A 23 11.26 0.74 -5.75
C SER A 23 11.02 -0.40 -6.72
N THR A 24 12.12 -1.03 -7.17
CA THR A 24 12.04 -2.25 -7.98
C THR A 24 11.28 -3.34 -7.23
N ASP A 25 11.54 -3.55 -5.94
CA ASP A 25 10.86 -4.58 -5.17
C ASP A 25 9.34 -4.36 -5.06
N GLU A 26 8.90 -3.11 -4.94
CA GLU A 26 7.48 -2.77 -4.99
C GLU A 26 6.89 -3.01 -6.38
N ALA A 27 7.59 -2.60 -7.45
CA ALA A 27 7.14 -2.84 -8.82
C ALA A 27 6.96 -4.34 -9.09
N LEU A 28 7.93 -5.16 -8.69
CA LEU A 28 7.86 -6.61 -8.80
C LEU A 28 6.71 -7.19 -7.98
N ALA A 29 6.55 -6.75 -6.72
CA ALA A 29 5.44 -7.19 -5.88
C ALA A 29 4.09 -6.90 -6.55
N ARG A 30 3.91 -5.72 -7.13
CA ARG A 30 2.71 -5.33 -7.85
C ARG A 30 2.49 -6.12 -9.14
N ILE A 31 3.55 -6.44 -9.89
CA ILE A 31 3.45 -7.33 -11.06
C ILE A 31 2.93 -8.71 -10.65
N TYR A 32 3.49 -9.30 -9.58
CA TYR A 32 2.99 -10.56 -9.02
C TYR A 32 1.53 -10.43 -8.56
N SER A 33 1.17 -9.30 -7.94
CA SER A 33 -0.21 -9.01 -7.54
C SER A 33 -1.18 -8.94 -8.70
N LEU A 34 -0.76 -8.31 -9.80
CA LEU A 34 -1.56 -8.12 -10.99
C LEU A 34 -1.75 -9.46 -11.73
N THR A 35 -0.66 -10.19 -11.92
CA THR A 35 -0.62 -11.46 -12.66
C THR A 35 -1.21 -12.64 -11.90
N GLY A 36 -1.24 -12.59 -10.56
CA GLY A 36 -1.69 -13.70 -9.70
C GLY A 36 -0.61 -14.74 -9.39
N VAL A 37 0.61 -14.57 -9.90
CA VAL A 37 1.73 -15.48 -9.66
C VAL A 37 2.34 -15.22 -8.28
N ALA A 38 2.65 -16.26 -7.52
CA ALA A 38 3.35 -16.12 -6.24
C ALA A 38 4.79 -15.61 -6.47
N LYS A 39 5.24 -14.68 -5.61
CA LYS A 39 6.63 -14.20 -5.67
C LYS A 39 7.58 -15.37 -5.39
N ALA A 40 8.46 -15.68 -6.35
CA ALA A 40 9.47 -16.72 -6.22
C ALA A 40 10.86 -16.17 -6.60
N GLY A 41 11.79 -16.18 -5.64
CA GLY A 41 13.18 -15.76 -5.85
C GLY A 41 13.43 -14.24 -5.82
N ARG A 42 14.63 -13.84 -6.24
CA ARG A 42 15.07 -12.43 -6.33
C ARG A 42 15.23 -12.01 -7.80
N GLY A 43 15.03 -10.72 -8.07
CA GLY A 43 15.23 -10.12 -9.39
C GLY A 43 13.99 -10.10 -10.28
N GLU A 44 14.09 -9.40 -11.40
CA GLU A 44 12.95 -9.06 -12.27
C GLU A 44 12.53 -10.15 -13.25
N LYS A 45 13.41 -11.14 -13.53
CA LYS A 45 13.16 -12.18 -14.55
C LYS A 45 11.83 -12.91 -14.35
N ARG A 46 11.54 -13.34 -13.12
CA ARG A 46 10.30 -14.08 -12.82
C ARG A 46 9.04 -13.22 -12.94
N ALA A 47 9.13 -11.92 -12.66
CA ALA A 47 8.01 -11.01 -12.84
C ALA A 47 7.76 -10.72 -14.33
N ILE A 48 8.83 -10.57 -15.12
CA ILE A 48 8.77 -10.45 -16.58
C ILE A 48 8.13 -11.71 -17.19
N VAL A 49 8.52 -12.90 -16.72
CA VAL A 49 7.88 -14.17 -17.11
C VAL A 49 6.40 -14.20 -16.74
N ALA A 50 6.03 -13.74 -15.53
CA ALA A 50 4.63 -13.68 -15.13
C ALA A 50 3.79 -12.75 -16.02
N LEU A 51 4.35 -11.61 -16.46
CA LEU A 51 3.69 -10.72 -17.42
C LEU A 51 3.56 -11.35 -18.81
N ARG A 52 4.63 -12.00 -19.29
CA ARG A 52 4.60 -12.77 -20.54
C ARG A 52 3.44 -13.76 -20.53
N ASP A 53 3.37 -14.58 -19.48
CA ASP A 53 2.36 -15.63 -19.35
C ASP A 53 0.95 -15.04 -19.28
N ALA A 54 0.77 -13.94 -18.55
CA ALA A 54 -0.50 -13.24 -18.45
C ALA A 54 -0.99 -12.66 -19.79
N LEU A 55 -0.06 -12.32 -20.68
CA LEU A 55 -0.32 -11.80 -22.02
C LEU A 55 -0.36 -12.89 -23.09
N GLY A 56 -0.12 -14.16 -22.73
CA GLY A 56 -0.08 -15.27 -23.69
C GLY A 56 1.05 -15.15 -24.73
N LEU A 57 2.15 -14.49 -24.37
CA LEU A 57 3.27 -14.26 -25.30
C LEU A 57 4.22 -15.46 -25.32
N ASP A 58 4.63 -15.88 -26.51
CA ASP A 58 5.73 -16.83 -26.68
C ASP A 58 7.07 -16.07 -26.75
N LEU A 59 7.86 -16.15 -25.67
CA LEU A 59 9.16 -15.48 -25.57
C LEU A 59 10.26 -16.47 -25.20
N ASP A 60 11.36 -16.40 -25.94
CA ASP A 60 12.63 -17.02 -25.63
C ASP A 60 13.20 -16.47 -24.30
N LEU A 61 13.25 -17.34 -23.27
CA LEU A 61 13.71 -17.01 -21.93
C LEU A 61 15.25 -17.04 -21.77
N GLU A 62 15.98 -17.44 -22.79
CA GLU A 62 17.45 -17.40 -22.82
C GLU A 62 17.96 -15.99 -23.14
N ARG A 63 17.08 -15.11 -23.67
CA ARG A 63 17.37 -13.69 -23.92
C ARG A 63 17.45 -12.87 -22.63
N THR A 64 17.94 -11.64 -22.76
CA THR A 64 18.09 -10.70 -21.65
C THR A 64 16.74 -10.21 -21.13
N ASN A 65 16.69 -9.81 -19.86
CA ASN A 65 15.48 -9.23 -19.27
C ASN A 65 15.03 -7.96 -20.01
N SER A 66 15.98 -7.14 -20.48
CA SER A 66 15.71 -5.95 -21.28
C SER A 66 15.04 -6.28 -22.62
N TYR A 67 15.49 -7.34 -23.30
CA TYR A 67 14.86 -7.80 -24.54
C TYR A 67 13.43 -8.25 -24.30
N SER A 68 13.20 -9.14 -23.32
CA SER A 68 11.85 -9.62 -22.99
C SER A 68 10.93 -8.46 -22.58
N ALA A 69 11.44 -7.49 -21.81
CA ALA A 69 10.69 -6.31 -21.41
C ALA A 69 10.27 -5.45 -22.62
N ARG A 70 11.12 -5.26 -23.62
CA ARG A 70 10.78 -4.52 -24.83
C ARG A 70 9.66 -5.19 -25.61
N VAL A 71 9.69 -6.51 -25.76
CA VAL A 71 8.62 -7.25 -26.46
C VAL A 71 7.30 -7.18 -25.68
N ILE A 72 7.36 -7.32 -24.35
CA ILE A 72 6.17 -7.13 -23.50
C ILE A 72 5.64 -5.70 -23.63
N ALA A 73 6.51 -4.69 -23.66
CA ALA A 73 6.10 -3.30 -23.83
C ALA A 73 5.35 -3.08 -25.15
N GLU A 74 5.82 -3.67 -26.24
CA GLU A 74 5.13 -3.64 -27.53
C GLU A 74 3.74 -4.27 -27.46
N ALA A 75 3.59 -5.45 -26.84
CA ALA A 75 2.30 -6.09 -26.63
C ALA A 75 1.34 -5.29 -25.71
N LEU A 76 1.89 -4.41 -24.87
CA LEU A 76 1.14 -3.54 -23.97
C LEU A 76 0.87 -2.15 -24.57
N ASP A 77 1.25 -1.89 -25.82
CA ASP A 77 1.19 -0.57 -26.46
C ASP A 77 2.00 0.51 -25.72
N VAL A 78 3.07 0.11 -25.03
CA VAL A 78 3.96 0.99 -24.27
C VAL A 78 5.15 1.39 -25.14
N ARG A 79 5.29 2.70 -25.40
CA ARG A 79 6.47 3.24 -26.08
C ARG A 79 7.73 3.01 -25.24
N TRP A 80 8.61 2.13 -25.72
CA TRP A 80 9.82 1.75 -25.00
C TRP A 80 11.02 2.66 -25.31
N HIS A 81 11.60 3.27 -24.27
CA HIS A 81 12.77 4.15 -24.38
C HIS A 81 14.00 3.49 -23.74
N GLY A 82 14.85 2.84 -24.55
CA GLY A 82 15.99 2.04 -24.07
C GLY A 82 16.89 2.76 -23.07
N GLU A 83 17.30 4.00 -23.35
CA GLU A 83 18.16 4.80 -22.46
C GLU A 83 17.55 5.08 -21.08
N ARG A 84 16.22 5.08 -20.97
CA ARG A 84 15.49 5.34 -19.72
C ARG A 84 15.10 4.05 -19.01
N TYR A 85 14.76 3.02 -19.77
CA TYR A 85 14.12 1.80 -19.27
C TYR A 85 15.07 0.62 -19.12
N GLU A 86 16.30 0.73 -19.64
CA GLU A 86 17.28 -0.34 -19.60
C GLU A 86 18.60 0.13 -19.01
N ILE A 87 19.24 -0.75 -18.23
CA ILE A 87 20.65 -0.63 -17.87
C ILE A 87 21.31 -1.98 -18.10
N ARG A 88 22.15 -2.06 -19.14
CA ARG A 88 22.76 -3.32 -19.61
C ARG A 88 21.67 -4.36 -19.92
N ASN A 89 21.65 -5.47 -19.20
CA ASN A 89 20.71 -6.58 -19.40
C ASN A 89 19.50 -6.50 -18.45
N LYS A 90 19.32 -5.39 -17.72
CA LYS A 90 18.29 -5.21 -16.69
C LYS A 90 17.30 -4.13 -17.07
N VAL A 91 16.10 -4.23 -16.50
CA VAL A 91 15.05 -3.22 -16.59
C VAL A 91 15.17 -2.25 -15.42
N THR A 92 15.14 -0.95 -15.69
CA THR A 92 15.14 0.08 -14.63
C THR A 92 13.78 0.14 -13.93
N LEU A 93 13.71 0.82 -12.78
CA LEU A 93 12.43 1.10 -12.13
C LEU A 93 11.47 1.87 -13.07
N ALA A 94 11.98 2.80 -13.88
CA ALA A 94 11.17 3.51 -14.86
C ALA A 94 10.58 2.57 -15.91
N GLY A 95 11.38 1.61 -16.40
CA GLY A 95 10.90 0.58 -17.31
C GLY A 95 9.87 -0.35 -16.68
N LEU A 96 10.10 -0.80 -15.43
CA LEU A 96 9.15 -1.63 -14.70
C LEU A 96 7.83 -0.90 -14.42
N ASN A 97 7.87 0.39 -14.11
CA ASN A 97 6.66 1.20 -13.95
C ASN A 97 5.90 1.34 -15.26
N ALA A 98 6.58 1.55 -16.39
CA ALA A 98 5.94 1.60 -17.71
C ALA A 98 5.27 0.27 -18.07
N LEU A 99 5.93 -0.87 -17.80
CA LEU A 99 5.32 -2.19 -17.97
C LEU A 99 4.13 -2.42 -17.05
N LEU A 100 4.24 -2.02 -15.78
CA LEU A 100 3.19 -2.21 -14.79
C LEU A 100 1.95 -1.36 -15.11
N GLU A 101 2.13 -0.12 -15.56
CA GLU A 101 1.07 0.77 -16.03
C GLU A 101 0.36 0.16 -17.25
N GLY A 102 1.11 -0.18 -18.31
CA GLY A 102 0.55 -0.82 -19.50
C GLY A 102 -0.14 -2.15 -19.21
N ALA A 103 0.43 -2.97 -18.31
CA ALA A 103 -0.20 -4.21 -17.88
C ALA A 103 -1.50 -3.93 -17.13
N THR A 104 -1.54 -2.95 -16.23
CA THR A 104 -2.77 -2.57 -15.51
C THR A 104 -3.88 -2.19 -16.49
N GLU A 105 -3.55 -1.44 -17.54
CA GLU A 105 -4.49 -1.11 -18.63
C GLU A 105 -4.92 -2.35 -19.43
N ALA A 106 -4.00 -3.24 -19.78
CA ALA A 106 -4.30 -4.46 -20.50
C ALA A 106 -5.25 -5.37 -19.70
N PHE A 107 -5.02 -5.54 -18.40
CA PHE A 107 -5.91 -6.26 -17.49
C PHE A 107 -7.28 -5.58 -17.37
N ALA A 108 -7.32 -4.25 -17.25
CA ALA A 108 -8.56 -3.48 -17.20
C ALA A 108 -9.37 -3.53 -18.51
N ALA A 109 -8.70 -3.71 -19.64
CA ALA A 109 -9.30 -3.87 -20.97
C ALA A 109 -9.61 -5.33 -21.33
N GLY A 110 -9.29 -6.30 -20.46
CA GLY A 110 -9.46 -7.74 -20.75
C GLY A 110 -8.49 -8.30 -21.79
N ARG A 111 -7.43 -7.57 -22.15
CA ARG A 111 -6.35 -8.01 -23.06
C ARG A 111 -5.29 -8.87 -22.38
N ALA A 112 -5.25 -8.84 -21.04
CA ALA A 112 -4.40 -9.70 -20.24
C ALA A 112 -5.27 -10.53 -19.29
N THR A 113 -4.85 -11.76 -19.03
CA THR A 113 -5.52 -12.66 -18.09
C THR A 113 -4.58 -12.94 -16.92
N ARG A 114 -5.14 -13.18 -15.73
CA ARG A 114 -4.31 -13.64 -14.63
C ARG A 114 -3.76 -14.99 -15.05
N VAL A 115 -2.43 -15.15 -14.98
CA VAL A 115 -1.84 -16.49 -14.99
C VAL A 115 -2.58 -17.24 -13.90
N GLN A 116 -3.06 -18.45 -14.18
CA GLN A 116 -3.70 -19.25 -13.15
C GLN A 116 -2.74 -19.30 -11.96
N GLY A 117 -3.05 -18.46 -10.95
CA GLY A 117 -2.28 -18.37 -9.75
C GLY A 117 -2.41 -19.69 -9.02
N TYR A 118 -1.80 -19.77 -7.84
CA TYR A 118 -2.03 -20.91 -6.97
C TYR A 118 -3.53 -21.05 -6.64
N ARG A 119 -4.25 -21.85 -7.45
CA ARG A 119 -5.47 -22.50 -7.07
C ARG A 119 -5.03 -23.66 -6.18
N PRO A 120 -5.59 -23.81 -4.97
CA PRO A 120 -5.52 -25.09 -4.30
C PRO A 120 -5.81 -26.18 -5.32
N GLU A 121 -4.93 -27.17 -5.45
CA GLU A 121 -5.09 -28.26 -6.44
C GLU A 121 -6.47 -28.91 -6.32
N ALA A 122 -6.98 -28.98 -5.09
CA ALA A 122 -8.32 -29.42 -4.76
C ALA A 122 -9.45 -28.62 -5.46
N LEU A 123 -9.24 -27.35 -5.80
CA LEU A 123 -10.21 -26.49 -6.52
C LEU A 123 -10.00 -26.51 -8.05
N GLY A 124 -9.45 -27.59 -8.61
CA GLY A 124 -9.17 -27.73 -10.05
C GLY A 124 -10.42 -27.87 -10.95
N ASP A 125 -11.58 -28.23 -10.40
CA ASP A 125 -12.81 -28.44 -11.17
C ASP A 125 -13.31 -27.18 -11.90
N LEU A 126 -13.96 -27.36 -13.06
CA LEU A 126 -14.54 -26.29 -13.87
C LEU A 126 -15.56 -25.42 -13.11
N LYS A 127 -16.29 -25.99 -12.15
CA LYS A 127 -17.24 -25.22 -11.32
C LYS A 127 -16.58 -24.12 -10.50
N TRP A 128 -15.27 -24.21 -10.27
CA TRP A 128 -14.48 -23.20 -9.57
C TRP A 128 -13.76 -22.26 -10.52
N SER A 129 -13.98 -22.36 -11.84
CA SER A 129 -13.24 -21.60 -12.86
C SER A 129 -13.33 -20.08 -12.71
N GLU A 130 -14.43 -19.58 -12.14
CA GLU A 130 -14.63 -18.15 -11.85
C GLU A 130 -14.12 -17.72 -10.46
N PHE A 131 -13.86 -18.68 -9.55
CA PHE A 131 -13.33 -18.37 -8.23
C PHE A 131 -11.93 -17.76 -8.34
N ARG A 132 -11.76 -16.61 -7.68
CA ARG A 132 -10.49 -15.91 -7.55
C ARG A 132 -9.97 -16.08 -6.12
N PRO A 133 -8.85 -16.81 -5.90
CA PRO A 133 -8.31 -17.00 -4.56
C PRO A 133 -7.82 -15.67 -3.97
N ALA A 134 -8.03 -15.48 -2.67
CA ALA A 134 -7.37 -14.43 -1.90
C ALA A 134 -5.86 -14.72 -1.81
N ARG A 135 -5.07 -13.66 -1.79
CA ARG A 135 -3.60 -13.69 -1.82
C ARG A 135 -2.97 -13.71 -0.44
N SER A 136 -3.72 -13.25 0.54
CA SER A 136 -3.30 -13.21 1.94
C SER A 136 -4.41 -13.71 2.86
N LYS A 137 -4.04 -14.11 4.08
CA LYS A 137 -5.03 -14.47 5.09
C LYS A 137 -5.94 -13.31 5.42
N ILE A 138 -5.40 -12.08 5.51
CA ILE A 138 -6.17 -10.88 5.83
C ILE A 138 -7.21 -10.58 4.75
N GLU A 139 -6.86 -10.73 3.47
CA GLU A 139 -7.82 -10.60 2.36
C GLU A 139 -8.89 -11.70 2.42
N ALA A 140 -8.49 -12.95 2.68
CA ALA A 140 -9.43 -14.07 2.74
C ALA A 140 -10.47 -13.89 3.86
N VAL A 141 -10.03 -13.51 5.07
CA VAL A 141 -10.96 -13.30 6.19
C VAL A 141 -11.88 -12.09 5.97
N ASN A 142 -11.38 -11.01 5.36
CA ASN A 142 -12.22 -9.85 5.04
C ASN A 142 -13.26 -10.20 3.96
N ARG A 143 -12.87 -10.93 2.91
CA ARG A 143 -13.81 -11.42 1.90
C ARG A 143 -14.88 -12.32 2.49
N ILE A 144 -14.51 -13.29 3.34
CA ILE A 144 -15.47 -14.15 4.06
C ILE A 144 -16.43 -13.32 4.92
N SER A 145 -15.90 -12.33 5.64
CA SER A 145 -16.71 -11.48 6.51
C SER A 145 -17.72 -10.65 5.70
N SER A 146 -17.31 -10.11 4.54
CA SER A 146 -18.18 -9.38 3.61
C SER A 146 -19.35 -10.23 3.11
N LEU A 147 -19.18 -11.54 2.90
CA LEU A 147 -20.28 -12.44 2.49
C LEU A 147 -21.45 -12.46 3.49
N THR A 148 -21.20 -12.09 4.75
CA THR A 148 -22.20 -12.08 5.82
C THR A 148 -22.53 -10.68 6.34
N GLY A 149 -21.93 -9.63 5.78
CA GLY A 149 -22.07 -8.28 6.31
C GLY A 149 -21.54 -8.11 7.73
N SER A 150 -20.63 -8.98 8.18
CA SER A 150 -20.09 -8.97 9.56
C SER A 150 -19.06 -7.87 9.82
N GLY A 151 -18.73 -7.07 8.80
CA GLY A 151 -17.75 -5.98 8.87
C GLY A 151 -16.30 -6.44 8.72
N PRO A 152 -15.32 -5.52 8.80
CA PRO A 152 -13.90 -5.82 8.60
C PRO A 152 -13.34 -6.72 9.69
N GLU A 153 -12.38 -7.55 9.30
CA GLU A 153 -11.71 -8.49 10.17
C GLU A 153 -10.20 -8.21 10.21
N TRP A 154 -9.57 -8.53 11.34
CA TRP A 154 -8.13 -8.45 11.52
C TRP A 154 -7.55 -9.82 11.85
N LEU A 155 -6.23 -9.94 11.80
CA LEU A 155 -5.54 -11.15 12.23
C LEU A 155 -5.10 -11.00 13.70
N GLY A 156 -5.31 -12.06 14.48
CA GLY A 156 -4.78 -12.18 15.82
C GLY A 156 -3.27 -12.52 15.83
N PRO A 157 -2.67 -12.64 17.03
CA PRO A 157 -1.24 -12.86 17.19
C PRO A 157 -0.67 -14.00 16.32
N GLY A 158 0.42 -13.70 15.61
CA GLY A 158 1.05 -14.61 14.66
C GLY A 158 0.29 -14.77 13.34
N SER A 159 -0.39 -13.70 12.88
CA SER A 159 -1.17 -13.66 11.63
C SER A 159 -2.24 -14.77 11.57
N LYS A 160 -2.90 -15.03 12.70
CA LYS A 160 -3.91 -16.09 12.85
C LYS A 160 -5.32 -15.52 12.72
N GLU A 161 -6.15 -16.18 11.94
CA GLU A 161 -7.57 -15.85 11.79
C GLU A 161 -8.36 -16.01 13.11
N HIS A 162 -9.30 -15.11 13.40
CA HIS A 162 -10.20 -15.25 14.55
C HIS A 162 -11.29 -16.30 14.28
N LYS A 163 -11.67 -17.08 15.29
CA LYS A 163 -12.76 -18.08 15.18
C LYS A 163 -14.09 -17.43 14.76
N ARG A 164 -14.30 -16.16 15.15
CA ARG A 164 -15.54 -15.42 14.87
C ARG A 164 -15.87 -15.31 13.38
N VAL A 165 -14.86 -15.24 12.52
CA VAL A 165 -15.01 -15.20 11.05
C VAL A 165 -15.83 -16.40 10.57
N LEU A 166 -15.50 -17.59 11.08
CA LEU A 166 -16.17 -18.84 10.72
C LEU A 166 -17.52 -19.00 11.41
N THR A 167 -17.63 -18.61 12.68
CA THR A 167 -18.92 -18.72 13.39
C THR A 167 -19.96 -17.76 12.82
N ASN A 168 -19.54 -16.58 12.34
CA ASN A 168 -20.42 -15.65 11.64
C ASN A 168 -20.84 -16.23 10.28
N LEU A 169 -19.91 -16.83 9.53
CA LEU A 169 -20.23 -17.54 8.30
C LEU A 169 -21.24 -18.67 8.51
N ALA A 170 -20.99 -19.52 9.51
CA ALA A 170 -21.88 -20.63 9.89
C ALA A 170 -23.27 -20.12 10.26
N ARG A 171 -23.38 -19.10 11.12
CA ARG A 171 -24.67 -18.55 11.55
C ARG A 171 -25.55 -18.09 10.37
N HIS A 172 -24.95 -17.54 9.31
CA HIS A 172 -25.70 -17.00 8.18
C HIS A 172 -25.92 -18.00 7.04
N LEU A 173 -24.96 -18.89 6.77
CA LEU A 173 -24.99 -19.76 5.57
C LEU A 173 -25.12 -21.26 5.88
N ALA A 174 -24.85 -21.67 7.12
CA ALA A 174 -24.86 -23.06 7.59
C ALA A 174 -25.34 -23.16 9.06
N PRO A 175 -26.57 -22.71 9.38
CA PRO A 175 -27.05 -22.59 10.76
C PRO A 175 -27.19 -23.93 11.49
N ASN A 176 -27.15 -25.04 10.76
CA ASN A 176 -27.12 -26.41 11.27
C ASN A 176 -25.76 -26.79 11.92
N LEU A 177 -24.68 -26.05 11.64
CA LEU A 177 -23.37 -26.34 12.20
C LEU A 177 -23.21 -25.78 13.62
N SER A 178 -22.64 -26.59 14.51
CA SER A 178 -22.38 -26.16 15.89
C SER A 178 -21.24 -25.13 15.96
N PRO A 179 -21.45 -23.94 16.56
CA PRO A 179 -20.39 -22.95 16.74
C PRO A 179 -19.35 -23.36 17.79
N GLU A 180 -19.62 -24.41 18.58
CA GLU A 180 -18.70 -24.94 19.60
C GLU A 180 -17.54 -25.75 19.01
N LEU A 181 -17.66 -26.18 17.75
CA LEU A 181 -16.58 -26.88 17.04
C LEU A 181 -15.26 -26.11 17.12
N SER A 182 -14.15 -26.84 17.15
CA SER A 182 -12.83 -26.22 17.05
C SER A 182 -12.71 -25.43 15.75
N LYS A 183 -11.80 -24.45 15.69
CA LYS A 183 -11.69 -23.55 14.53
C LYS A 183 -11.48 -24.32 13.22
N THR A 184 -10.53 -25.25 13.21
CA THR A 184 -10.22 -26.09 12.04
C THR A 184 -11.37 -27.02 11.70
N LYS A 185 -12.05 -27.59 12.71
CA LYS A 185 -13.19 -28.48 12.46
C LYS A 185 -14.40 -27.72 11.92
N LEU A 186 -14.68 -26.54 12.43
CA LEU A 186 -15.74 -25.67 11.92
C LEU A 186 -15.48 -25.28 10.46
N ALA A 187 -14.24 -24.95 10.10
CA ALA A 187 -13.87 -24.65 8.72
C ALA A 187 -14.02 -25.87 7.79
N GLU A 188 -13.63 -27.06 8.25
CA GLU A 188 -13.83 -28.30 7.50
C GLU A 188 -15.33 -28.58 7.26
N GLU A 189 -16.16 -28.50 8.31
CA GLU A 189 -17.60 -28.73 8.18
C GLU A 189 -18.28 -27.68 7.29
N LEU A 190 -17.86 -26.41 7.37
CA LEU A 190 -18.29 -25.35 6.45
C LEU A 190 -17.93 -25.68 5.00
N ALA A 191 -16.68 -26.09 4.75
CA ALA A 191 -16.25 -26.45 3.40
C ALA A 191 -17.08 -27.63 2.86
N ARG A 192 -17.32 -28.66 3.67
CA ARG A 192 -18.16 -29.81 3.30
C ARG A 192 -19.62 -29.41 3.02
N GLU A 193 -20.22 -28.62 3.90
CA GLU A 193 -21.59 -28.09 3.75
C GLU A 193 -21.73 -27.24 2.46
N PHE A 194 -20.64 -26.60 2.01
CA PHE A 194 -20.61 -25.80 0.80
C PHE A 194 -20.12 -26.56 -0.44
N GLY A 195 -19.87 -27.86 -0.33
CA GLY A 195 -19.39 -28.70 -1.43
C GLY A 195 -17.97 -28.36 -1.91
N ALA A 196 -17.17 -27.71 -1.06
CA ALA A 196 -15.77 -27.37 -1.30
C ALA A 196 -14.83 -28.46 -0.74
N PRO A 197 -13.76 -28.82 -1.46
CA PRO A 197 -12.87 -29.91 -1.09
C PRO A 197 -11.87 -29.49 -0.01
N TRP A 198 -12.04 -30.02 1.20
CA TRP A 198 -11.13 -29.82 2.32
C TRP A 198 -10.06 -30.92 2.37
N THR A 199 -8.79 -30.54 2.50
CA THR A 199 -7.63 -31.45 2.48
C THR A 199 -6.65 -31.11 3.62
N ASP A 200 -5.64 -31.96 3.83
CA ASP A 200 -4.60 -31.71 4.85
C ASP A 200 -3.85 -30.38 4.64
N ALA A 201 -3.70 -29.93 3.38
CA ALA A 201 -3.11 -28.64 3.07
C ALA A 201 -3.93 -27.44 3.58
N CYS A 202 -5.21 -27.63 3.92
CA CYS A 202 -6.09 -26.60 4.48
C CYS A 202 -5.79 -26.28 5.95
N VAL A 203 -5.04 -27.16 6.63
CA VAL A 203 -4.66 -27.02 8.03
C VAL A 203 -3.17 -26.65 8.11
N SER A 204 -2.83 -25.72 9.00
CA SER A 204 -1.44 -25.41 9.35
C SER A 204 -1.13 -25.90 10.77
N THR A 205 0.15 -26.00 11.10
CA THR A 205 0.62 -26.43 12.41
C THR A 205 0.01 -25.57 13.54
N GLY A 206 -0.39 -26.21 14.65
CA GLY A 206 -0.94 -25.51 15.81
C GLY A 206 -2.41 -25.07 15.69
N TYR A 207 -3.26 -25.88 15.05
CA TYR A 207 -4.72 -25.67 14.94
C TYR A 207 -5.13 -24.34 14.26
N THR A 208 -4.32 -23.89 13.29
CA THR A 208 -4.63 -22.71 12.47
C THR A 208 -5.02 -23.13 11.06
N ILE A 209 -5.82 -22.31 10.40
CA ILE A 209 -6.23 -22.57 9.02
C ILE A 209 -5.19 -21.95 8.10
N SER A 210 -4.73 -22.70 7.10
CA SER A 210 -3.79 -22.17 6.11
C SER A 210 -4.51 -21.20 5.15
N LEU A 211 -3.76 -20.45 4.33
CA LEU A 211 -4.39 -19.67 3.27
C LEU A 211 -5.15 -20.57 2.27
N VAL A 212 -4.65 -21.78 2.03
CA VAL A 212 -5.34 -22.81 1.23
C VAL A 212 -6.73 -23.08 1.82
N GLY A 213 -6.80 -23.36 3.13
CA GLY A 213 -8.06 -23.67 3.80
C GLY A 213 -9.03 -22.50 3.83
N LEU A 214 -8.54 -21.27 4.05
CA LEU A 214 -9.38 -20.07 3.97
C LEU A 214 -9.94 -19.87 2.56
N ASN A 215 -9.13 -20.09 1.52
CA ASN A 215 -9.59 -20.01 0.13
C ASN A 215 -10.59 -21.13 -0.21
N THR A 216 -10.44 -22.33 0.34
CA THR A 216 -11.41 -23.42 0.18
C THR A 216 -12.78 -23.04 0.77
N VAL A 217 -12.80 -22.53 2.00
CA VAL A 217 -14.05 -22.08 2.65
C VAL A 217 -14.68 -20.92 1.88
N LEU A 218 -13.87 -19.94 1.48
CA LEU A 218 -14.33 -18.79 0.71
C LEU A 218 -14.93 -19.21 -0.63
N ALA A 219 -14.27 -20.10 -1.38
CA ALA A 219 -14.77 -20.62 -2.65
C ALA A 219 -16.13 -21.31 -2.48
N GLY A 220 -16.27 -22.17 -1.48
CA GLY A 220 -17.54 -22.83 -1.16
C GLY A 220 -18.65 -21.84 -0.82
N ALA A 221 -18.36 -20.85 0.03
CA ALA A 221 -19.34 -19.85 0.44
C ALA A 221 -19.79 -18.95 -0.74
N GLU A 222 -18.86 -18.52 -1.59
CA GLU A 222 -19.15 -17.77 -2.81
C GLU A 222 -20.03 -18.58 -3.79
N LEU A 223 -19.70 -19.85 -4.00
CA LEU A 223 -20.52 -20.75 -4.83
C LEU A 223 -21.93 -20.93 -4.26
N ARG A 224 -22.07 -21.15 -2.94
CA ARG A 224 -23.38 -21.33 -2.29
C ARG A 224 -24.26 -20.09 -2.41
N LEU A 225 -23.67 -18.90 -2.43
CA LEU A 225 -24.38 -17.64 -2.64
C LEU A 225 -24.72 -17.38 -4.11
N GLY A 226 -24.29 -18.24 -5.04
CA GLY A 226 -24.42 -18.02 -6.49
C GLY A 226 -23.62 -16.81 -6.96
N ARG A 227 -22.57 -16.45 -6.22
CA ARG A 227 -21.78 -15.22 -6.42
C ARG A 227 -20.31 -15.54 -6.26
N PHE A 228 -19.63 -15.89 -7.35
CA PHE A 228 -18.18 -15.74 -7.41
C PHE A 228 -17.87 -14.24 -7.48
N GLN A 229 -17.74 -13.61 -6.31
CA GLN A 229 -17.40 -12.20 -6.25
C GLN A 229 -15.97 -12.03 -6.73
N THR A 230 -15.81 -11.36 -7.86
CA THR A 230 -14.50 -11.15 -8.49
C THR A 230 -13.59 -10.20 -7.70
N THR A 231 -14.19 -9.41 -6.80
CA THR A 231 -13.62 -8.66 -5.68
C THR A 231 -14.80 -8.33 -4.77
N ALA A 232 -14.95 -8.97 -3.62
CA ALA A 232 -15.96 -8.56 -2.65
C ALA A 232 -15.65 -7.12 -2.26
N GLY A 233 -16.50 -6.18 -2.65
CA GLY A 233 -16.31 -4.77 -2.34
C GLY A 233 -16.26 -4.60 -0.81
N PHE A 234 -15.41 -3.71 -0.30
CA PHE A 234 -15.57 -3.27 1.07
C PHE A 234 -16.94 -2.58 1.19
N GLY A 235 -17.67 -2.79 2.28
CA GLY A 235 -18.98 -2.16 2.49
C GLY A 235 -18.93 -0.64 2.70
N GLY A 236 -17.85 0.02 2.28
CA GLY A 236 -17.58 1.45 2.34
C GLY A 236 -16.17 1.82 2.84
N PRO A 237 -15.80 3.11 2.82
CA PRO A 237 -14.47 3.59 3.20
C PRO A 237 -14.05 3.25 4.63
N ALA A 238 -14.99 3.20 5.56
CA ALA A 238 -14.70 2.81 6.94
C ALA A 238 -14.26 1.34 7.03
N GLN A 239 -14.89 0.47 6.23
CA GLN A 239 -14.57 -0.94 6.20
C GLN A 239 -13.23 -1.20 5.51
N GLU A 240 -12.98 -0.52 4.40
CA GLU A 240 -11.69 -0.55 3.72
C GLU A 240 -10.58 -0.01 4.64
N GLY A 241 -10.78 1.14 5.28
CA GLY A 241 -9.82 1.75 6.21
C GLY A 241 -9.45 0.82 7.36
N ALA A 242 -10.42 0.12 7.95
CA ALA A 242 -10.15 -0.87 9.00
C ALA A 242 -9.31 -2.06 8.51
N ALA A 243 -9.59 -2.58 7.31
CA ALA A 243 -8.80 -3.66 6.72
C ALA A 243 -7.35 -3.21 6.41
N LEU A 244 -7.17 -1.99 5.90
CA LEU A 244 -5.86 -1.40 5.63
C LEU A 244 -5.06 -1.19 6.91
N VAL A 245 -5.69 -0.65 7.96
CA VAL A 245 -5.09 -0.47 9.29
C VAL A 245 -4.67 -1.82 9.88
N ALA A 246 -5.52 -2.85 9.78
CA ALA A 246 -5.20 -4.21 10.24
C ALA A 246 -3.99 -4.80 9.52
N ALA A 247 -3.93 -4.68 8.18
CA ALA A 247 -2.80 -5.16 7.41
C ALA A 247 -1.50 -4.42 7.78
N LEU A 248 -1.55 -3.10 7.99
CA LEU A 248 -0.39 -2.31 8.40
C LEU A 248 0.12 -2.70 9.79
N VAL A 249 -0.78 -2.88 10.76
CA VAL A 249 -0.39 -3.26 12.13
C VAL A 249 0.23 -4.66 12.18
N ASP A 250 -0.30 -5.62 11.42
CA ASP A 250 0.25 -6.99 11.32
C ASP A 250 1.60 -7.02 10.57
N GLY A 251 1.75 -6.20 9.53
CA GLY A 251 2.91 -6.25 8.64
C GLY A 251 4.11 -5.36 9.04
N LEU A 252 3.89 -4.30 9.82
CA LEU A 252 4.96 -3.37 10.21
C LEU A 252 5.84 -3.94 11.33
N PRO A 253 7.15 -3.60 11.37
CA PRO A 253 8.03 -4.02 12.46
C PRO A 253 7.52 -3.52 13.81
N THR A 254 7.39 -4.43 14.77
CA THR A 254 7.05 -4.10 16.16
C THR A 254 8.27 -3.51 16.87
N GLY A 255 8.03 -2.64 17.86
CA GLY A 255 9.09 -2.03 18.67
C GLY A 255 9.76 -0.80 18.02
N VAL A 256 10.87 -0.36 18.61
CA VAL A 256 11.53 0.91 18.24
C VAL A 256 12.28 0.77 16.91
N TRP A 257 11.99 1.66 15.97
CA TRP A 257 12.70 1.76 14.70
C TRP A 257 13.94 2.64 14.86
N ASP A 258 15.13 2.07 14.68
CA ASP A 258 16.38 2.81 14.62
C ASP A 258 16.49 3.60 13.30
N GLY A 259 16.82 4.89 13.39
CA GLY A 259 16.89 5.77 12.23
C GLY A 259 18.00 5.39 11.25
N ARG A 260 19.16 4.91 11.73
CA ARG A 260 20.27 4.53 10.84
C ARG A 260 19.92 3.29 10.01
N THR A 261 19.31 2.31 10.66
CA THR A 261 18.84 1.07 10.05
C THR A 261 17.72 1.34 9.06
N SER A 262 16.78 2.21 9.42
CA SER A 262 15.65 2.60 8.55
C SER A 262 16.11 3.36 7.30
N VAL A 263 17.05 4.30 7.45
CA VAL A 263 17.66 5.03 6.32
C VAL A 263 18.45 4.10 5.40
N ARG A 264 19.25 3.18 5.95
CA ARG A 264 19.94 2.14 5.15
C ARG A 264 18.97 1.20 4.44
N TRP A 265 17.84 0.90 5.07
CA TRP A 265 16.79 0.12 4.43
C TRP A 265 16.20 0.87 3.22
N LEU A 266 15.89 2.16 3.36
CA LEU A 266 15.39 3.00 2.26
C LEU A 266 16.37 3.07 1.09
N GLU A 267 17.68 3.15 1.36
CA GLU A 267 18.75 3.11 0.37
C GLU A 267 18.81 1.77 -0.35
N ARG A 268 18.90 0.66 0.42
CA ARG A 268 19.00 -0.71 -0.13
C ARG A 268 17.79 -1.10 -0.97
N ASN A 269 16.62 -0.54 -0.66
CA ASN A 269 15.39 -0.74 -1.42
C ASN A 269 15.22 0.29 -2.56
N GLY A 270 16.19 1.17 -2.79
CA GLY A 270 16.18 2.07 -3.95
C GLY A 270 15.03 3.07 -3.97
N THR A 271 14.52 3.47 -2.81
CA THR A 271 13.33 4.35 -2.70
C THR A 271 13.59 5.80 -3.10
N GLY A 272 14.86 6.23 -3.12
CA GLY A 272 15.26 7.62 -3.35
C GLY A 272 15.04 8.56 -2.15
N GLN A 273 14.40 8.09 -1.07
CA GLN A 273 14.01 8.91 0.07
C GLN A 273 14.99 8.87 1.26
N GLN A 274 16.05 8.06 1.17
CA GLN A 274 17.05 7.89 2.24
C GLN A 274 17.74 9.20 2.66
N ASN A 275 17.69 10.23 1.80
CA ASN A 275 18.32 11.52 2.04
C ASN A 275 17.40 12.54 2.73
N GLN A 276 16.13 12.22 2.95
CA GLN A 276 15.19 13.15 3.58
C GLN A 276 15.29 13.09 5.11
N THR A 277 15.02 14.22 5.78
CA THR A 277 15.08 14.30 7.25
C THR A 277 13.87 13.68 7.94
N GLU A 278 12.75 13.63 7.24
CA GLU A 278 11.47 13.07 7.65
C GLU A 278 11.42 11.55 7.42
N TRP A 279 12.53 10.85 7.69
CA TRP A 279 12.69 9.43 7.39
C TRP A 279 11.58 8.53 7.97
N PRO A 280 10.94 8.78 9.14
CA PRO A 280 9.87 7.89 9.60
C PRO A 280 8.67 7.91 8.65
N GLY A 281 8.37 9.07 8.05
CA GLY A 281 7.31 9.21 7.05
C GLY A 281 7.63 8.39 5.81
N PHE A 282 8.81 8.59 5.22
CA PHE A 282 9.23 7.86 4.02
C PHE A 282 9.41 6.35 4.24
N TYR A 283 9.87 5.96 5.44
CA TYR A 283 9.98 4.56 5.81
C TYR A 283 8.60 3.92 5.93
N PHE A 284 7.65 4.58 6.60
CA PHE A 284 6.28 4.11 6.72
C PHE A 284 5.57 4.07 5.36
N GLU A 285 5.71 5.10 4.51
CA GLU A 285 5.15 5.13 3.16
C GLU A 285 5.64 3.93 2.33
N ALA A 286 6.95 3.74 2.24
CA ALA A 286 7.54 2.65 1.46
C ALA A 286 7.17 1.26 2.00
N ARG A 287 7.25 1.05 3.33
CA ARG A 287 6.88 -0.22 3.96
C ARG A 287 5.38 -0.48 3.88
N GLY A 288 4.57 0.53 4.16
CA GLY A 288 3.12 0.45 4.13
C GLY A 288 2.64 0.07 2.74
N ARG A 289 3.15 0.72 1.69
CA ARG A 289 2.85 0.33 0.30
C ARG A 289 3.26 -1.11 -0.01
N GLN A 290 4.43 -1.58 0.44
CA GLN A 290 4.83 -2.98 0.27
C GLN A 290 3.84 -3.95 0.95
N ILE A 291 3.44 -3.65 2.18
CA ILE A 291 2.51 -4.46 2.97
C ILE A 291 1.14 -4.50 2.29
N LEU A 292 0.59 -3.33 1.95
CA LEU A 292 -0.75 -3.22 1.38
C LEU A 292 -0.83 -3.89 -0.02
N ASN A 293 0.18 -3.70 -0.88
CA ASN A 293 0.22 -4.36 -2.19
C ASN A 293 0.39 -5.89 -2.12
N ALA A 294 0.98 -6.40 -1.03
CA ALA A 294 1.06 -7.83 -0.75
C ALA A 294 -0.23 -8.37 -0.13
N ALA A 295 -0.89 -7.57 0.72
CA ALA A 295 -2.08 -7.94 1.46
C ALA A 295 -3.33 -7.99 0.56
N PHE A 296 -3.49 -7.02 -0.34
CA PHE A 296 -4.73 -6.85 -1.10
C PHE A 296 -4.50 -7.00 -2.61
N THR A 297 -5.53 -7.51 -3.28
CA THR A 297 -5.58 -7.55 -4.74
C THR A 297 -5.96 -6.17 -5.27
N PRO A 298 -5.15 -5.55 -6.17
CA PRO A 298 -5.50 -4.26 -6.75
C PRO A 298 -6.84 -4.30 -7.50
N GLN A 299 -7.63 -3.24 -7.39
CA GLN A 299 -8.84 -3.07 -8.19
C GLN A 299 -8.47 -2.69 -9.63
N LEU A 300 -8.97 -3.47 -10.60
CA LEU A 300 -8.77 -3.17 -12.02
C LEU A 300 -9.82 -2.12 -12.44
N LYS A 301 -9.35 -0.94 -12.90
CA LYS A 301 -10.09 0.35 -12.95
C LYS A 301 -10.37 0.96 -11.57
N GLY A 302 -9.32 1.22 -10.80
CA GLY A 302 -9.40 1.93 -9.51
C GLY A 302 -9.64 3.44 -9.63
N PRO A 303 -9.75 4.14 -8.48
CA PRO A 303 -10.00 5.58 -8.44
C PRO A 303 -8.84 6.40 -9.01
N ARG A 304 -9.09 7.69 -9.26
CA ARG A 304 -8.04 8.60 -9.73
C ARG A 304 -7.07 8.91 -8.60
N VAL A 305 -5.78 8.68 -8.80
CA VAL A 305 -4.77 8.81 -7.72
C VAL A 305 -3.89 10.05 -7.85
N GLN A 306 -3.94 10.73 -9.00
CA GLN A 306 -3.09 11.88 -9.27
C GLN A 306 -3.89 13.15 -9.58
N TYR A 307 -3.57 14.20 -8.82
CA TYR A 307 -4.12 15.55 -8.96
C TYR A 307 -2.97 16.56 -9.08
N GLY A 308 -2.79 17.10 -10.29
CA GLY A 308 -1.62 17.92 -10.62
C GLY A 308 -0.33 17.11 -10.46
N HIS A 309 0.54 17.54 -9.55
CA HIS A 309 1.80 16.85 -9.24
C HIS A 309 1.74 15.98 -7.97
N THR A 310 0.59 15.94 -7.30
CA THR A 310 0.39 15.11 -6.11
C THR A 310 -0.16 13.77 -6.55
N VAL A 311 0.57 12.71 -6.23
CA VAL A 311 0.12 11.32 -6.35
C VAL A 311 -0.13 10.83 -4.93
N PHE A 312 -1.31 10.31 -4.65
CA PHE A 312 -1.61 9.69 -3.36
C PHE A 312 -1.00 8.29 -3.28
N ASP A 313 -0.68 7.87 -2.06
CA ASP A 313 0.24 6.74 -1.83
C ASP A 313 -0.35 5.36 -2.15
N TYR A 314 -1.66 5.19 -2.01
CA TYR A 314 -2.33 3.91 -2.18
C TYR A 314 -3.79 4.05 -2.65
N ALA A 315 -4.31 3.01 -3.31
CA ALA A 315 -5.71 2.94 -3.68
C ALA A 315 -6.18 1.48 -3.78
N LEU A 316 -7.41 1.24 -3.32
CA LEU A 316 -8.21 0.05 -3.63
C LEU A 316 -9.54 0.52 -4.25
N GLU A 317 -10.65 0.48 -3.51
CA GLU A 317 -11.91 1.11 -3.93
C GLU A 317 -11.89 2.62 -3.67
N HIS A 318 -11.16 3.04 -2.63
CA HIS A 318 -10.96 4.44 -2.29
C HIS A 318 -9.48 4.82 -2.31
N VAL A 319 -9.22 6.13 -2.40
CA VAL A 319 -7.87 6.70 -2.36
C VAL A 319 -7.41 6.87 -0.92
N TRP A 320 -6.20 6.42 -0.63
CA TRP A 320 -5.57 6.52 0.69
C TRP A 320 -4.18 7.11 0.60
N ASP A 321 -3.87 7.99 1.54
CA ASP A 321 -2.59 8.67 1.63
C ASP A 321 -1.92 8.33 2.97
N LEU A 322 -0.64 7.92 2.94
CA LEU A 322 0.06 7.45 4.13
C LEU A 322 0.78 8.62 4.78
N LYS A 323 0.59 8.77 6.09
CA LYS A 323 1.20 9.86 6.86
C LYS A 323 1.80 9.34 8.16
N ALA A 324 2.91 9.93 8.59
CA ALA A 324 3.50 9.65 9.89
C ALA A 324 3.37 10.86 10.80
N HIS A 325 2.82 10.62 12.00
CA HIS A 325 2.60 11.61 13.04
C HIS A 325 3.51 11.31 14.23
N ALA A 326 4.35 12.27 14.60
CA ALA A 326 5.11 12.22 15.85
C ALA A 326 4.21 12.68 17.01
N ALA A 327 3.26 11.82 17.38
CA ALA A 327 2.27 12.03 18.43
C ALA A 327 2.93 12.26 19.80
N GLU A 328 4.08 11.64 20.01
CA GLU A 328 4.92 11.88 21.18
C GLU A 328 6.35 12.20 20.74
N ARG A 329 7.04 13.05 21.49
CA ARG A 329 8.46 13.36 21.31
C ARG A 329 9.17 13.27 22.64
N THR A 330 10.23 12.47 22.69
CA THR A 330 11.11 12.41 23.86
C THR A 330 12.35 13.26 23.61
N THR A 331 12.69 14.08 24.61
CA THR A 331 13.89 14.94 24.64
C THR A 331 14.78 14.56 25.82
N GLU A 332 15.96 15.19 25.93
CA GLU A 332 16.94 14.98 27.02
C GLU A 332 16.35 15.10 28.44
N THR A 333 15.32 15.92 28.61
CA THR A 333 14.68 16.13 29.91
C THR A 333 13.76 14.98 30.34
N SER A 334 13.65 13.91 29.52
CA SER A 334 12.68 12.82 29.65
C SER A 334 11.20 13.25 29.64
N ALA A 335 10.92 14.54 29.43
CA ALA A 335 9.57 15.04 29.22
C ALA A 335 9.04 14.57 27.86
N VAL A 336 7.81 14.03 27.87
CA VAL A 336 7.09 13.63 26.66
C VAL A 336 6.28 14.83 26.17
N GLU A 337 6.69 15.42 25.06
CA GLU A 337 5.92 16.46 24.36
C GLU A 337 4.92 15.81 23.42
N ARG A 338 3.66 16.26 23.45
CA ARG A 338 2.62 15.78 22.53
C ARG A 338 2.63 16.54 21.22
N GLY A 339 2.66 15.82 20.12
CA GLY A 339 2.37 16.34 18.79
C GLY A 339 0.86 16.43 18.59
N LEU A 340 0.39 17.59 18.13
CA LEU A 340 -1.04 17.83 17.86
C LEU A 340 -1.35 17.87 16.36
N GLU A 341 -0.36 17.75 15.49
CA GLU A 341 -0.52 18.02 14.07
C GLU A 341 0.26 17.03 13.20
N ALA A 342 -0.42 16.44 12.22
CA ALA A 342 0.19 15.71 11.13
C ALA A 342 0.06 16.50 9.82
N MET A 343 1.19 16.76 9.16
CA MET A 343 1.19 17.47 7.89
C MET A 343 0.67 16.58 6.77
N LEU A 344 -0.32 17.07 6.02
CA LEU A 344 -0.94 16.39 4.88
C LEU A 344 -0.31 16.86 3.55
N ASN A 345 -1.01 16.60 2.44
CA ASN A 345 -0.61 16.97 1.08
C ASN A 345 -1.05 18.40 0.69
N ASP A 346 -0.74 18.77 -0.56
CA ASP A 346 -1.12 20.04 -1.19
C ASP A 346 -2.65 20.27 -1.10
N GLN A 347 -3.04 21.49 -0.72
CA GLN A 347 -4.45 21.83 -0.48
C GLN A 347 -5.32 21.59 -1.72
N ARG A 348 -4.87 22.03 -2.91
CA ARG A 348 -5.65 21.91 -4.14
C ARG A 348 -5.82 20.47 -4.56
N ALA A 349 -4.79 19.64 -4.38
CA ALA A 349 -4.87 18.22 -4.67
C ALA A 349 -5.84 17.49 -3.72
N ILE A 350 -5.82 17.83 -2.43
CA ILE A 350 -6.76 17.28 -1.44
C ILE A 350 -8.19 17.69 -1.80
N GLU A 351 -8.43 18.99 -2.01
CA GLU A 351 -9.74 19.52 -2.37
C GLU A 351 -10.31 18.85 -3.64
N ALA A 352 -9.49 18.73 -4.69
CA ALA A 352 -9.92 18.12 -5.95
C ALA A 352 -10.24 16.62 -5.81
N CYS A 353 -9.45 15.87 -5.03
CA CYS A 353 -9.73 14.44 -4.76
C CYS A 353 -10.98 14.26 -3.93
N VAL A 354 -11.13 15.06 -2.86
CA VAL A 354 -12.29 15.00 -1.97
C VAL A 354 -13.58 15.34 -2.73
N GLU A 355 -13.55 16.34 -3.60
CA GLU A 355 -14.69 16.72 -4.45
C GLU A 355 -15.08 15.59 -5.43
N GLU A 356 -14.10 14.90 -6.02
CA GLU A 356 -14.37 13.88 -7.04
C GLU A 356 -14.83 12.54 -6.45
N GLN A 357 -14.23 12.09 -5.34
CA GLN A 357 -14.39 10.69 -4.88
C GLN A 357 -14.11 10.47 -3.39
N GLY A 358 -13.90 11.54 -2.61
CA GLY A 358 -13.43 11.46 -1.23
C GLY A 358 -11.93 11.16 -1.12
N LEU A 359 -11.39 11.23 0.10
CA LEU A 359 -9.99 10.93 0.38
C LEU A 359 -9.80 10.39 1.80
N GLY A 360 -9.00 9.33 1.90
CA GLY A 360 -8.60 8.72 3.15
C GLY A 360 -7.15 9.02 3.52
N PHE A 361 -6.87 9.06 4.83
CA PHE A 361 -5.51 9.15 5.38
C PHE A 361 -5.24 8.00 6.33
N LEU A 362 -4.18 7.23 6.07
CA LEU A 362 -3.65 6.21 6.98
C LEU A 362 -2.49 6.84 7.77
N VAL A 363 -2.75 7.19 9.03
CA VAL A 363 -1.79 7.90 9.88
C VAL A 363 -1.14 6.95 10.87
N LEU A 364 0.16 6.74 10.73
CA LEU A 364 1.00 6.09 11.74
C LEU A 364 1.32 7.09 12.86
N ASN A 365 0.73 6.90 14.03
CA ASN A 365 1.10 7.62 15.24
C ASN A 365 2.27 6.93 15.93
N GLY A 366 3.27 7.70 16.34
CA GLY A 366 4.40 7.15 17.07
C GLY A 366 5.12 8.15 17.96
N ARG A 367 6.00 7.59 18.80
CA ARG A 367 6.92 8.33 19.66
C ARG A 367 8.25 8.53 18.94
N ALA A 368 8.59 9.77 18.66
CA ALA A 368 9.87 10.15 18.08
C ALA A 368 10.91 10.40 19.17
N VAL A 369 12.07 9.75 19.06
CA VAL A 369 13.23 10.07 19.89
C VAL A 369 14.04 11.15 19.18
N ILE A 370 14.17 12.32 19.79
CA ILE A 370 14.88 13.44 19.18
C ILE A 370 16.39 13.23 19.32
N ASP A 371 17.11 13.49 18.23
CA ASP A 371 18.57 13.49 18.16
C ASP A 371 19.11 14.75 18.86
N THR A 372 19.38 14.66 20.15
CA THR A 372 19.77 15.82 20.96
C THR A 372 21.29 16.03 21.01
N ASP A 373 22.07 14.94 21.02
CA ASP A 373 23.53 14.96 20.92
C ASP A 373 24.05 15.25 19.50
N GLY A 374 23.16 15.23 18.50
CA GLY A 374 23.46 15.48 17.10
C GLY A 374 24.20 14.34 16.40
N SER A 375 24.37 13.20 17.06
CA SER A 375 25.13 12.05 16.54
C SER A 375 24.44 11.45 15.31
N PHE A 376 23.11 11.39 15.29
CA PHE A 376 22.37 10.93 14.12
C PHE A 376 22.43 11.94 12.97
N ALA A 377 22.33 13.24 13.26
CA ALA A 377 22.44 14.30 12.26
C ALA A 377 23.85 14.37 11.64
N ALA A 378 24.90 14.16 12.43
CA ALA A 378 26.28 14.04 11.94
C ALA A 378 26.42 12.81 11.03
N TRP A 379 25.98 11.64 11.50
CA TRP A 379 26.00 10.40 10.72
C TRP A 379 25.23 10.54 9.40
N HIS A 380 24.03 11.12 9.40
CA HIS A 380 23.21 11.23 8.19
C HIS A 380 23.77 12.28 7.20
N ARG A 381 24.52 13.29 7.67
CA ARG A 381 25.28 14.19 6.77
C ARG A 381 26.43 13.46 6.09
N ASP A 382 27.20 12.68 6.83
CA ASP A 382 28.29 11.85 6.32
C ASP A 382 27.78 10.77 5.33
N PHE A 383 26.67 10.12 5.66
CA PHE A 383 25.97 9.19 4.78
C PHE A 383 25.60 9.81 3.42
N LYS A 384 25.08 11.04 3.41
CA LYS A 384 24.79 11.79 2.17
C LYS A 384 26.05 12.16 1.40
N ALA A 385 27.07 12.64 2.11
CA ALA A 385 28.33 13.06 1.50
C ALA A 385 29.02 11.91 0.75
N ARG A 386 28.99 10.69 1.31
CA ARG A 386 29.51 9.47 0.64
C ARG A 386 28.76 9.10 -0.64
N GLN A 387 27.52 9.57 -0.81
CA GLN A 387 26.74 9.43 -2.05
C GLN A 387 26.93 10.62 -2.99
N GLY A 388 27.85 11.54 -2.70
CA GLY A 388 28.04 12.78 -3.47
C GLY A 388 26.93 13.83 -3.26
N ILE A 389 26.07 13.65 -2.26
CA ILE A 389 24.93 14.54 -2.00
C ILE A 389 25.31 15.58 -0.95
N ARG A 390 25.31 16.86 -1.36
CA ARG A 390 25.51 17.98 -0.44
C ARG A 390 24.20 18.33 0.27
N SER A 391 24.24 18.45 1.60
CA SER A 391 23.09 18.95 2.35
C SER A 391 22.86 20.43 2.03
N ALA A 392 21.63 20.78 1.67
CA ALA A 392 21.25 22.17 1.42
C ALA A 392 21.37 23.02 2.70
N SER A 393 21.69 24.30 2.53
CA SER A 393 21.73 25.26 3.63
C SER A 393 20.33 25.53 4.17
N SER A 394 20.24 25.79 5.48
CA SER A 394 18.98 26.25 6.09
C SER A 394 18.76 27.72 5.78
N ASN A 395 17.53 28.11 5.46
CA ASN A 395 17.14 29.52 5.33
C ASN A 395 17.41 30.33 6.61
N THR A 396 17.44 29.69 7.78
CA THR A 396 17.60 30.34 9.08
C THR A 396 18.99 30.11 9.70
N GLY A 397 19.90 29.45 8.99
CA GLY A 397 21.21 29.02 9.53
C GLY A 397 21.13 27.91 10.58
N ARG A 398 19.95 27.62 11.14
CA ARG A 398 19.72 26.54 12.11
C ARG A 398 19.06 25.35 11.42
N SER A 399 19.64 24.15 11.56
CA SER A 399 19.00 22.92 11.11
C SER A 399 17.95 22.47 12.12
N ARG A 400 16.82 21.95 11.63
CA ARG A 400 15.83 21.29 12.49
C ARG A 400 16.49 20.07 13.18
N LYS A 401 16.18 19.86 14.47
CA LYS A 401 16.59 18.63 15.17
C LYS A 401 15.99 17.42 14.45
N ARG A 402 16.77 16.36 14.31
CA ARG A 402 16.35 15.13 13.61
C ARG A 402 15.75 14.15 14.60
N LYS A 403 15.08 13.13 14.07
CA LYS A 403 14.57 12.01 14.86
C LYS A 403 15.59 10.88 14.76
N ALA A 404 16.18 10.47 15.88
CA ALA A 404 17.13 9.37 15.93
C ALA A 404 16.42 8.00 15.86
N ALA A 405 15.22 7.91 16.43
CA ALA A 405 14.39 6.71 16.41
C ALA A 405 12.90 7.04 16.38
N PHE A 406 12.07 6.04 16.07
CA PHE A 406 10.62 6.15 16.03
C PHE A 406 9.96 4.87 16.56
N GLN A 407 9.11 4.96 17.58
CA GLN A 407 8.34 3.83 18.08
C GLN A 407 6.89 3.95 17.59
N PRO A 408 6.39 3.01 16.78
CA PRO A 408 5.00 3.00 16.36
C PRO A 408 4.08 2.75 17.57
N LEU A 409 2.95 3.45 17.63
CA LEU A 409 1.98 3.37 18.74
C LEU A 409 0.59 2.93 18.23
N SER A 410 0.10 3.55 17.16
CA SER A 410 -1.13 3.16 16.48
C SER A 410 -1.08 3.48 14.99
N VAL A 411 -1.98 2.85 14.23
CA VAL A 411 -2.36 3.30 12.89
C VAL A 411 -3.83 3.67 12.92
N ASP A 412 -4.13 4.88 12.48
CA ASP A 412 -5.49 5.42 12.40
C ASP A 412 -5.87 5.65 10.93
N ALA A 413 -7.11 5.30 10.57
CA ALA A 413 -7.69 5.66 9.28
C ALA A 413 -8.67 6.82 9.47
N PHE A 414 -8.46 7.90 8.73
CA PHE A 414 -9.36 9.04 8.66
C PHE A 414 -9.99 9.12 7.28
N TRP A 415 -11.25 9.52 7.17
CA TRP A 415 -11.97 9.62 5.90
C TRP A 415 -12.67 10.97 5.75
N ILE A 416 -12.49 11.60 4.59
CA ILE A 416 -13.20 12.83 4.21
C ILE A 416 -14.05 12.49 2.96
N PRO A 417 -15.37 12.34 3.10
CA PRO A 417 -16.22 11.80 2.03
C PRO A 417 -16.47 12.76 0.88
N ASN A 418 -16.49 14.07 1.15
CA ASN A 418 -16.86 15.09 0.18
C ASN A 418 -16.44 16.50 0.66
N ARG A 419 -16.68 17.49 -0.21
CA ARG A 419 -16.32 18.88 0.06
C ARG A 419 -16.99 19.48 1.29
N ALA A 420 -18.27 19.20 1.51
CA ALA A 420 -18.99 19.69 2.68
C ALA A 420 -18.36 19.20 3.99
N ALA A 421 -17.93 17.93 4.04
CA ALA A 421 -17.22 17.37 5.19
C ALA A 421 -15.82 17.98 5.37
N LEU A 422 -15.10 18.28 4.28
CA LEU A 422 -13.82 18.98 4.35
C LEU A 422 -13.99 20.39 4.91
N ASP A 423 -14.95 21.16 4.39
CA ASP A 423 -15.21 22.52 4.84
C ASP A 423 -15.66 22.55 6.31
N ALA A 424 -16.48 21.58 6.73
CA ALA A 424 -16.85 21.40 8.14
C ALA A 424 -15.64 21.08 9.03
N ALA A 425 -14.76 20.18 8.60
CA ALA A 425 -13.53 19.87 9.33
C ALA A 425 -12.57 21.07 9.41
N ILE A 426 -12.56 21.94 8.38
CA ILE A 426 -11.80 23.18 8.39
C ILE A 426 -12.41 24.18 9.38
N ALA A 427 -13.74 24.38 9.34
CA ALA A 427 -14.45 25.26 10.25
C ALA A 427 -14.31 24.81 11.72
N GLY A 428 -14.33 23.50 11.97
CA GLY A 428 -14.10 22.90 13.29
C GLY A 428 -12.63 22.88 13.74
N GLY A 429 -11.69 23.27 12.88
CA GLY A 429 -10.25 23.30 13.20
C GLY A 429 -9.57 21.93 13.22
N VAL A 430 -10.26 20.86 12.82
CA VAL A 430 -9.71 19.49 12.67
C VAL A 430 -8.76 19.42 11.47
N VAL A 431 -9.05 20.19 10.41
CA VAL A 431 -8.15 20.40 9.27
C VAL A 431 -7.78 21.87 9.21
N LYS A 432 -6.49 22.21 9.07
CA LYS A 432 -6.08 23.62 8.97
C LYS A 432 -4.97 23.86 7.96
N GLY A 433 -4.87 25.07 7.43
CA GLY A 433 -3.75 25.47 6.59
C GLY A 433 -2.43 25.32 7.33
N ALA A 434 -1.48 24.60 6.74
CA ALA A 434 -0.14 24.45 7.28
C ALA A 434 0.68 25.71 7.02
N ALA A 435 1.32 26.25 8.05
CA ALA A 435 2.34 27.29 7.89
C ALA A 435 3.62 26.66 7.33
N ILE A 436 3.82 26.74 6.01
CA ILE A 436 4.97 26.12 5.35
C ILE A 436 5.98 27.18 4.96
N GLY A 437 7.20 27.07 5.51
CA GLY A 437 8.33 27.90 5.10
C GLY A 437 8.78 27.66 3.65
N ARG A 438 9.70 28.49 3.17
CA ARG A 438 10.25 28.40 1.81
C ARG A 438 11.07 27.11 1.62
N GLN A 439 11.29 26.73 0.37
CA GLN A 439 12.27 25.68 0.02
C GLN A 439 13.67 26.07 0.49
N ALA A 440 14.57 25.08 0.62
CA ALA A 440 15.97 25.40 0.84
C ALA A 440 16.52 26.16 -0.38
N PRO A 441 17.43 27.13 -0.21
CA PRO A 441 18.01 27.86 -1.32
C PRO A 441 18.78 26.92 -2.25
N LYS A 442 18.72 27.16 -3.57
CA LYS A 442 19.65 26.52 -4.50
C LYS A 442 21.01 27.21 -4.45
N ALA A 443 22.03 26.58 -5.05
CA ALA A 443 23.38 27.16 -5.09
C ALA A 443 23.34 28.55 -5.76
N GLY A 444 23.82 29.57 -5.03
CA GLY A 444 23.82 30.97 -5.48
C GLY A 444 22.57 31.78 -5.11
N GLU A 445 21.51 31.16 -4.58
CA GLU A 445 20.30 31.86 -4.16
C GLU A 445 20.37 32.31 -2.69
N LYS A 446 19.86 33.51 -2.39
CA LYS A 446 19.75 34.02 -1.01
C LYS A 446 18.61 33.37 -0.22
N SER A 447 17.56 32.89 -0.90
CA SER A 447 16.38 32.27 -0.31
C SER A 447 15.71 31.35 -1.34
N GLY A 448 15.16 30.22 -0.90
CA GLY A 448 14.42 29.32 -1.79
C GLY A 448 13.01 29.80 -2.14
N ALA A 449 12.39 29.12 -3.11
CA ALA A 449 11.05 29.40 -3.61
C ALA A 449 9.95 29.17 -2.54
N THR A 450 8.81 29.86 -2.70
CA THR A 450 7.62 29.64 -1.86
C THR A 450 7.08 28.23 -2.12
N ARG A 451 6.66 27.53 -1.06
CA ARG A 451 6.05 26.20 -1.18
C ARG A 451 4.54 26.36 -1.38
N LYS A 452 3.94 25.43 -2.12
CA LYS A 452 2.48 25.34 -2.22
C LYS A 452 1.89 25.06 -0.83
N PRO A 453 0.72 25.62 -0.50
CA PRO A 453 0.09 25.41 0.79
C PRO A 453 -0.32 23.94 0.95
N LYS A 454 -0.29 23.45 2.19
CA LYS A 454 -0.75 22.11 2.57
C LYS A 454 -1.77 22.23 3.69
N TYR A 455 -2.45 21.13 3.97
CA TYR A 455 -3.23 20.99 5.20
C TYR A 455 -2.41 20.32 6.31
N ASN A 456 -2.79 20.57 7.56
CA ASN A 456 -2.47 19.75 8.72
C ASN A 456 -3.76 19.12 9.23
N LEU A 457 -3.70 17.85 9.64
CA LEU A 457 -4.70 17.20 10.46
C LEU A 457 -4.38 17.47 11.93
N VAL A 458 -5.33 18.00 12.69
CA VAL A 458 -5.18 18.40 14.10
C VAL A 458 -5.80 17.34 15.00
N PHE A 459 -5.04 16.87 15.99
CA PHE A 459 -5.46 15.82 16.91
C PHE A 459 -6.06 16.40 18.21
N PRO A 460 -7.11 15.76 18.78
CA PRO A 460 -7.74 14.51 18.32
C PRO A 460 -8.74 14.75 17.18
N ALA A 461 -8.55 14.08 16.04
CA ALA A 461 -9.39 14.22 14.84
C ALA A 461 -10.56 13.21 14.83
N THR A 462 -11.27 13.07 15.96
CA THR A 462 -12.28 12.02 16.17
C THR A 462 -13.43 12.06 15.17
N GLU A 463 -13.79 13.24 14.66
CA GLU A 463 -14.88 13.45 13.70
C GLU A 463 -14.63 12.78 12.34
N LEU A 464 -13.37 12.59 11.98
CA LEU A 464 -12.96 11.98 10.70
C LEU A 464 -12.48 10.53 10.88
N LEU A 465 -12.33 10.06 12.12
CA LEU A 465 -11.74 8.75 12.42
C LEU A 465 -12.73 7.64 12.06
N VAL A 466 -12.31 6.71 11.20
CA VAL A 466 -13.12 5.56 10.77
C VAL A 466 -12.58 4.22 11.25
N ALA A 467 -11.29 4.12 11.56
CA ALA A 467 -10.70 2.95 12.19
C ALA A 467 -9.42 3.30 12.96
N SER A 468 -9.09 2.53 13.99
CA SER A 468 -7.83 2.64 14.72
C SER A 468 -7.42 1.29 15.28
N LEU A 469 -6.13 0.94 15.17
CA LEU A 469 -5.53 -0.19 15.86
C LEU A 469 -4.20 0.25 16.48
N SER A 470 -4.00 -0.14 17.74
CA SER A 470 -2.77 0.12 18.49
C SER A 470 -1.98 -1.16 18.68
N TRP A 471 -0.64 -1.05 18.67
CA TRP A 471 0.19 -2.14 19.18
C TRP A 471 0.01 -2.24 20.70
N ALA A 472 -0.02 -3.47 21.22
CA ALA A 472 0.00 -3.69 22.67
C ALA A 472 1.25 -3.03 23.26
N ARG A 473 1.07 -2.26 24.34
CA ARG A 473 2.14 -1.52 25.00
C ARG A 473 3.08 -2.43 25.79
#